data_AF-A0A2H6MVJ1-F1
#
_entry.id   AF-A0A2H6MVJ1-F1
#
_cell.length_a   1.000
_cell.length_b   1.000
_cell.length_c   1.000
_cell.angle_alpha   90.00
_cell.angle_beta   90.00
_cell.angle_gamma   90.00
#
_symmetry.space_group_name_H-M   'P 1'
#
loop_
_entity.id
_entity.type
_entity.pdbx_description
1 polymer ?
#
loop_
_entity_poly.entity_id
_entity_poly.type
_entity_poly.pdbx_seq_one_letter_code
_entity_poly.pdbx_strand_id
1 'polypeptide(L)'
;SSTVWYDVAKPAHPQLHSDYLLHLAEVKAKYNNRVRAVRHLVQNLRLIKSATEIERMKFAAKITSQAFIETMFTSKAPVDETFLYAKFEFECRARGADILAYPPVVAGGNRSNTLHYVKNNQLIKVTE
;
A
#
# COMPACT_ATOMS: atom_id res chain seq x y z
N SER A 1 -30.22 15.05 20.04
CA SER A 1 -28.74 15.18 20.04
C SER A 1 -28.24 14.76 18.67
N SER A 2 -27.44 15.59 18.00
CA SER A 2 -26.89 15.29 16.67
C SER A 2 -25.51 14.64 16.80
N THR A 3 -25.14 13.79 15.85
CA THR A 3 -23.79 13.19 15.78
C THR A 3 -23.03 13.79 14.62
N VAL A 4 -21.80 14.24 14.88
CA VAL A 4 -20.86 14.73 13.88
C VAL A 4 -19.81 13.65 13.65
N TRP A 5 -19.67 13.20 12.40
CA TRP A 5 -18.67 12.21 12.02
C TRP A 5 -17.40 12.90 11.52
N TYR A 6 -16.36 12.89 12.33
CA TYR A 6 -15.09 13.56 12.04
C TYR A 6 -13.90 12.92 12.78
N ASP A 7 -12.81 12.67 12.06
CA ASP A 7 -11.56 12.12 12.61
C ASP A 7 -10.68 13.24 13.17
N VAL A 8 -10.93 13.67 14.41
CA VAL A 8 -10.14 14.74 15.07
C VAL A 8 -8.67 14.33 15.27
N ALA A 9 -8.41 13.08 15.67
CA ALA A 9 -7.06 12.61 16.03
C ALA A 9 -6.12 12.42 14.83
N LYS A 10 -6.67 12.23 13.62
CA LYS A 10 -5.92 11.97 12.39
C LYS A 10 -6.65 12.64 11.23
N PRO A 11 -6.59 13.99 11.15
CA PRO A 11 -7.32 14.73 10.15
C PRO A 11 -6.80 14.42 8.75
N ALA A 12 -7.72 14.31 7.80
CA ALA A 12 -7.36 14.09 6.39
C ALA A 12 -6.62 15.30 5.78
N HIS A 13 -6.90 16.51 6.29
CA HIS A 13 -6.28 17.75 5.84
C HIS A 13 -5.85 18.59 7.05
N PRO A 14 -4.54 18.65 7.38
CA PRO A 14 -4.05 19.31 8.60
C PRO A 14 -4.42 20.79 8.70
N GLN A 15 -4.28 21.56 7.61
CA GLN A 15 -4.55 23.00 7.64
C GLN A 15 -6.05 23.33 7.79
N LEU A 16 -6.92 22.72 6.97
CA LEU A 16 -8.38 22.82 7.17
C LEU A 16 -8.82 22.36 8.58
N HIS A 17 -8.13 21.37 9.14
CA HIS A 17 -8.36 20.93 10.52
C HIS A 17 -8.04 22.02 11.54
N SER A 18 -6.84 22.60 11.49
CA SER A 18 -6.44 23.67 12.44
C SER A 18 -7.30 24.92 12.29
N ASP A 19 -7.58 25.31 11.04
CA ASP A 19 -8.14 26.63 10.75
C ASP A 19 -9.65 26.70 11.04
N TYR A 20 -10.37 25.57 10.90
CA TYR A 20 -11.83 25.55 10.97
C TYR A 20 -12.40 24.37 11.77
N LEU A 21 -11.99 23.14 11.44
CA LEU A 21 -12.73 21.95 11.89
C LEU A 21 -12.50 21.62 13.37
N LEU A 22 -11.32 21.92 13.91
CA LEU A 22 -11.04 21.72 15.34
C LEU A 22 -11.97 22.56 16.20
N HIS A 23 -12.05 23.86 15.94
CA HIS A 23 -12.93 24.76 16.67
C HIS A 23 -14.40 24.35 16.54
N LEU A 24 -14.85 24.00 15.33
CA LEU A 24 -16.22 23.51 15.11
C LEU A 24 -16.52 22.22 15.90
N ALA A 25 -15.56 21.28 15.96
CA ALA A 25 -15.71 20.05 16.71
C ALA A 25 -15.80 20.31 18.23
N GLU A 26 -14.98 21.20 18.76
CA GLU A 26 -15.00 21.62 20.17
C GLU A 26 -16.32 22.30 20.54
N VAL A 27 -16.77 23.26 19.72
CA VAL A 27 -18.06 23.93 19.91
C VAL A 27 -19.20 22.92 19.91
N LYS A 28 -19.24 22.00 18.94
CA LYS A 28 -20.30 20.98 18.86
C LYS A 28 -20.27 20.03 20.05
N ALA A 29 -19.08 19.61 20.50
CA ALA A 29 -18.93 18.78 21.70
C ALA A 29 -19.46 19.49 22.96
N LYS A 30 -19.20 20.80 23.09
CA LYS A 30 -19.70 21.64 24.19
C LYS A 30 -21.23 21.71 24.26
N TYR A 31 -21.92 21.70 23.12
CA TYR A 31 -23.39 21.68 23.03
C TYR A 31 -24.00 20.26 23.06
N ASN A 32 -23.35 19.31 23.71
CA ASN A 32 -23.87 17.95 23.94
C ASN A 32 -24.13 17.14 22.64
N ASN A 33 -23.41 17.48 21.56
CA ASN A 33 -23.38 16.67 20.34
C ASN A 33 -22.21 15.68 20.40
N ARG A 34 -22.41 14.50 19.82
CA ARG A 34 -21.37 13.45 19.81
C ARG A 34 -20.47 13.65 18.60
N VAL A 35 -19.18 13.88 18.81
CA VAL A 35 -18.19 13.80 17.73
C VAL A 35 -17.63 12.38 17.70
N ARG A 36 -17.71 11.70 16.55
CA ARG A 36 -17.26 10.31 16.38
C ARG A 36 -16.38 10.15 15.16
N ALA A 37 -15.36 9.31 15.26
CA ALA A 37 -14.48 8.98 14.13
C ALA A 37 -15.27 8.28 13.02
N VAL A 38 -15.14 8.76 11.78
CA VAL A 38 -15.79 8.17 10.60
C VAL A 38 -15.03 6.96 10.07
N ARG A 39 -13.74 6.85 10.42
CA ARG A 39 -12.81 5.83 9.93
C ARG A 39 -13.33 4.40 9.97
N HIS A 40 -13.84 3.97 11.13
CA HIS A 40 -14.26 2.59 11.31
C HIS A 40 -15.44 2.23 10.39
N LEU A 41 -16.34 3.18 10.14
CA LEU A 41 -17.44 2.98 9.20
C LEU A 41 -16.92 2.81 7.77
N VAL A 42 -15.99 3.66 7.35
CA VAL A 42 -15.36 3.57 6.01
C VAL A 42 -14.56 2.28 5.87
N GLN A 43 -13.85 1.84 6.91
CA GLN A 43 -13.12 0.57 6.90
C GLN A 43 -14.06 -0.63 6.78
N ASN A 44 -15.21 -0.61 7.44
CA ASN A 44 -16.22 -1.67 7.31
C ASN A 44 -16.78 -1.75 5.88
N LEU A 45 -16.99 -0.61 5.22
CA LEU A 45 -17.37 -0.59 3.79
C LEU A 45 -16.26 -1.18 2.92
N ARG A 46 -15.00 -0.76 3.10
CA ARG A 46 -13.85 -1.27 2.35
C ARG A 46 -13.55 -2.75 2.58
N LEU A 47 -14.05 -3.34 3.67
CA LEU A 47 -13.85 -4.75 3.97
C LEU A 47 -14.54 -5.63 2.91
N ILE A 48 -15.76 -5.26 2.51
CA ILE A 48 -16.58 -5.98 1.52
C ILE A 48 -16.41 -5.31 0.16
N LYS A 49 -15.78 -6.01 -0.78
CA LYS A 49 -15.47 -5.46 -2.11
C LYS A 49 -16.68 -5.63 -3.02
N SER A 50 -17.02 -4.59 -3.76
CA SER A 50 -17.96 -4.66 -4.87
C SER A 50 -17.41 -5.52 -6.02
N ALA A 51 -18.29 -5.94 -6.93
CA ALA A 51 -17.88 -6.68 -8.13
C ALA A 51 -16.83 -5.91 -8.95
N THR A 52 -17.02 -4.60 -9.12
CA THR A 52 -16.07 -3.74 -9.85
C THR A 52 -14.71 -3.66 -9.17
N GLU A 53 -14.65 -3.57 -7.83
CA GLU A 53 -13.39 -3.58 -7.08
C GLU A 53 -12.66 -4.92 -7.22
N ILE A 54 -13.39 -6.03 -7.18
CA ILE A 54 -12.82 -7.37 -7.40
C ILE A 54 -12.19 -7.46 -8.79
N GLU A 55 -12.87 -6.97 -9.84
CA GLU A 55 -12.31 -6.97 -11.20
C GLU A 55 -11.04 -6.10 -11.30
N ARG A 56 -11.00 -4.96 -10.60
CA ARG A 56 -9.77 -4.15 -10.51
C ARG A 56 -8.65 -4.86 -9.78
N MET A 57 -8.94 -5.57 -8.69
CA MET A 57 -7.94 -6.38 -7.98
C MET A 57 -7.42 -7.53 -8.84
N LYS A 58 -8.28 -8.21 -9.61
CA LYS A 58 -7.87 -9.25 -10.57
C LYS A 58 -6.96 -8.69 -11.66
N PHE A 59 -7.27 -7.50 -12.17
CA PHE A 59 -6.42 -6.82 -13.14
C PHE A 59 -5.03 -6.51 -12.58
N ALA A 60 -4.95 -5.96 -11.36
CA ALA A 60 -3.68 -5.71 -10.68
C ALA A 60 -2.88 -7.01 -10.43
N ALA A 61 -3.57 -8.09 -10.03
CA ALA A 61 -2.96 -9.41 -9.87
C ALA A 61 -2.41 -9.94 -11.19
N LYS A 62 -3.15 -9.81 -12.30
CA LYS A 62 -2.69 -10.22 -13.64
C LYS A 62 -1.40 -9.49 -14.04
N ILE A 63 -1.33 -8.17 -13.85
CA ILE A 63 -0.11 -7.40 -14.12
C ILE A 63 1.05 -7.93 -13.29
N THR A 64 0.82 -8.10 -11.98
CA THR A 64 1.84 -8.57 -11.03
C THR A 64 2.35 -9.96 -11.40
N SER A 65 1.45 -10.90 -11.74
CA SER A 65 1.82 -12.26 -12.17
C SER A 65 2.69 -12.25 -13.42
N GLN A 66 2.36 -11.41 -14.40
CA GLN A 66 3.19 -11.28 -15.61
C GLN A 66 4.56 -10.66 -15.30
N ALA A 67 4.62 -9.68 -14.41
CA ALA A 67 5.89 -9.11 -13.97
C ALA A 67 6.79 -10.14 -13.27
N PHE A 68 6.20 -11.02 -12.44
CA PHE A 68 6.94 -12.15 -11.87
C PHE A 68 7.45 -13.12 -12.93
N ILE A 69 6.62 -13.52 -13.90
CA ILE A 69 7.02 -14.44 -14.97
C ILE A 69 8.22 -13.90 -15.74
N GLU A 70 8.20 -12.63 -16.13
CA GLU A 70 9.30 -11.99 -16.87
C GLU A 70 10.56 -11.81 -16.02
N THR A 71 10.39 -11.53 -14.73
CA THR A 71 11.51 -11.46 -13.78
C THR A 71 12.15 -12.84 -13.61
N MET A 72 11.36 -13.90 -13.51
CA MET A 72 11.85 -15.28 -13.47
C MET A 72 12.54 -15.68 -14.78
N PHE A 73 11.94 -15.35 -15.93
CA PHE A 73 12.49 -15.66 -17.25
C PHE A 73 13.87 -15.05 -17.49
N THR A 74 14.10 -13.84 -16.97
CA THR A 74 15.38 -13.13 -17.09
C THR A 74 16.36 -13.40 -15.95
N SER A 75 15.93 -14.11 -14.90
CA SER A 75 16.78 -14.45 -13.75
C SER A 75 17.82 -15.50 -14.14
N LYS A 76 19.10 -15.19 -13.94
CA LYS A 76 20.22 -16.11 -14.16
C LYS A 76 21.27 -15.89 -13.10
N ALA A 77 21.61 -16.93 -12.34
CA ALA A 77 22.64 -16.83 -11.33
C ALA A 77 24.05 -16.72 -11.96
N PRO A 78 24.97 -15.91 -11.37
CA PRO A 78 24.71 -14.98 -10.29
C PRO A 78 23.91 -13.76 -10.77
N VAL A 79 22.99 -13.26 -9.93
CA VAL A 79 22.17 -12.09 -10.25
C VAL A 79 22.12 -11.13 -9.07
N ASP A 80 22.11 -9.82 -9.34
CA ASP A 80 21.96 -8.81 -8.30
C ASP A 80 20.49 -8.69 -7.89
N GLU A 81 20.21 -8.60 -6.59
CA GLU A 81 18.87 -8.30 -6.08
C GLU A 81 18.31 -6.99 -6.65
N THR A 82 19.17 -5.98 -6.88
CA THR A 82 18.80 -4.70 -7.50
C THR A 82 18.31 -4.89 -8.92
N PHE A 83 18.93 -5.81 -9.68
CA PHE A 83 18.50 -6.13 -11.05
C PHE A 83 17.10 -6.73 -11.07
N LEU A 84 16.85 -7.72 -10.19
CA LEU A 84 15.53 -8.35 -10.10
C LEU A 84 14.45 -7.36 -9.62
N TYR A 85 14.78 -6.46 -8.69
CA TYR A 85 13.90 -5.35 -8.33
C TYR A 85 13.61 -4.48 -9.57
N ALA A 86 14.64 -3.92 -10.21
CA ALA A 86 14.46 -3.03 -11.36
C ALA A 86 13.65 -3.69 -12.49
N LYS A 87 13.90 -4.97 -12.77
CA LYS A 87 13.14 -5.76 -13.74
C LYS A 87 11.67 -5.89 -13.32
N PHE A 88 11.40 -6.29 -12.08
CA PHE A 88 10.03 -6.44 -11.60
C PHE A 88 9.25 -5.12 -11.64
N GLU A 89 9.86 -4.01 -11.22
CA GLU A 89 9.24 -2.69 -11.29
C GLU A 89 8.96 -2.27 -12.73
N PHE A 90 9.95 -2.43 -13.62
CA PHE A 90 9.79 -2.15 -15.04
C PHE A 90 8.61 -2.91 -15.63
N GLU A 91 8.51 -4.22 -15.38
CA GLU A 91 7.44 -5.04 -15.94
C GLU A 91 6.06 -4.67 -15.39
N CYS A 92 5.96 -4.25 -14.12
CA CYS A 92 4.73 -3.71 -13.54
C CYS A 92 4.31 -2.41 -14.24
N ARG A 93 5.23 -1.45 -14.35
CA ARG A 93 4.97 -0.13 -14.96
C ARG A 93 4.67 -0.22 -16.45
N ALA A 94 5.42 -1.04 -17.19
CA ALA A 94 5.22 -1.26 -18.62
C ALA A 94 3.83 -1.84 -18.95
N ARG A 95 3.18 -2.49 -17.98
CA ARG A 95 1.80 -3.02 -18.08
C ARG A 95 0.74 -2.08 -17.51
N GLY A 96 1.10 -0.85 -17.16
CA GLY A 96 0.17 0.19 -16.72
C GLY A 96 -0.10 0.21 -15.22
N ALA A 97 0.76 -0.37 -14.38
CA ALA A 97 0.70 -0.11 -12.94
C ALA A 97 1.21 1.30 -12.63
N ASP A 98 0.45 2.08 -11.86
CA ASP A 98 0.82 3.46 -11.49
C ASP A 98 2.08 3.50 -10.61
N ILE A 99 2.09 2.65 -9.57
CA ILE A 99 3.15 2.53 -8.57
C ILE A 99 3.21 1.08 -8.07
N LEU A 100 4.33 0.74 -7.43
CA LEU A 100 4.39 -0.45 -6.59
C LEU A 100 3.61 -0.22 -5.30
N ALA A 101 2.84 -1.22 -4.86
CA ALA A 101 1.98 -1.11 -3.68
C ALA A 101 2.75 -1.02 -2.36
N TYR A 102 3.99 -1.52 -2.34
CA TYR A 102 4.91 -1.53 -1.20
C TYR A 102 6.35 -1.67 -1.71
N PRO A 103 7.37 -1.32 -0.90
CA PRO A 103 8.77 -1.60 -1.23
C PRO A 103 8.99 -3.11 -1.43
N PRO A 104 9.40 -3.58 -2.62
CA PRO A 104 9.57 -5.00 -2.87
C PRO A 104 10.59 -5.63 -1.93
N VAL A 105 10.38 -6.90 -1.59
CA VAL A 105 11.39 -7.73 -0.92
C VAL A 105 12.04 -8.60 -1.98
N VAL A 106 13.32 -8.36 -2.26
CA VAL A 106 14.13 -9.16 -3.18
C VAL A 106 15.31 -9.70 -2.38
N ALA A 107 15.13 -10.86 -1.77
CA ALA A 107 16.05 -11.43 -0.81
C ALA A 107 16.55 -12.81 -1.26
N GLY A 108 17.83 -12.91 -1.63
CA GLY A 108 18.46 -14.20 -1.97
C GLY A 108 19.16 -14.90 -0.79
N GLY A 109 19.21 -16.22 -0.82
CA GLY A 109 19.93 -17.03 0.18
C GLY A 109 19.42 -16.81 1.61
N ASN A 110 20.32 -16.73 2.60
CA ASN A 110 19.93 -16.56 4.01
C ASN A 110 19.13 -15.26 4.28
N ARG A 111 19.21 -14.26 3.38
CA ARG A 111 18.45 -13.00 3.53
C ARG A 111 16.95 -13.22 3.36
N SER A 112 16.53 -14.29 2.69
CA SER A 112 15.11 -14.69 2.62
C SER A 112 14.50 -14.97 3.99
N ASN A 113 15.32 -15.20 5.04
CA ASN A 113 14.88 -15.34 6.42
C ASN A 113 14.64 -13.99 7.14
N THR A 114 14.86 -12.86 6.46
CA THR A 114 14.62 -11.51 7.00
C THR A 114 13.32 -10.93 6.43
N LEU A 115 12.24 -10.92 7.24
CA LEU A 115 10.87 -10.62 6.78
C LEU A 115 10.71 -9.27 6.05
N HIS A 116 11.38 -8.21 6.53
CA HIS A 116 11.31 -6.87 5.94
C HIS A 116 12.63 -6.48 5.25
N TYR A 117 13.28 -7.43 4.58
CA TYR A 117 14.46 -7.14 3.78
C TYR A 117 14.09 -6.36 2.52
N VAL A 118 14.22 -5.03 2.58
CA VAL A 118 13.94 -4.12 1.46
C VAL A 118 15.21 -3.45 0.93
N LYS A 119 16.39 -3.89 1.42
CA LYS A 119 17.69 -3.32 1.02
C LYS A 119 18.04 -3.72 -0.41
N ASN A 120 17.67 -4.95 -0.83
CA ASN A 120 17.70 -5.43 -2.21
C ASN A 120 18.99 -5.13 -2.98
N ASN A 121 20.16 -5.29 -2.34
CA ASN A 121 21.42 -4.82 -2.91
C ASN A 121 22.58 -5.81 -2.77
N GLN A 122 22.27 -7.10 -2.60
CA GLN A 122 23.26 -8.15 -2.50
C GLN A 122 23.21 -9.06 -3.72
N LEU A 123 24.36 -9.64 -4.04
CA LEU A 123 24.46 -10.67 -5.08
C LEU A 123 23.77 -11.96 -4.60
N ILE A 124 22.90 -12.51 -5.44
CA ILE A 124 22.39 -13.87 -5.35
C ILE A 124 23.39 -14.78 -6.07
N LYS A 125 23.99 -15.70 -5.32
CA LYS A 125 25.03 -16.60 -5.83
C LYS A 125 24.41 -17.77 -6.59
N VAL A 126 25.21 -18.40 -7.46
CA VAL A 126 24.92 -19.77 -7.93
C VAL A 126 24.97 -20.67 -6.70
N THR A 127 23.95 -21.52 -6.51
CA THR A 127 23.97 -22.53 -5.45
C THR A 127 25.19 -23.43 -5.69
N GLU A 128 26.06 -23.58 -4.67
CA GLU A 128 27.05 -24.67 -4.66
C GLU A 128 26.35 -26.03 -4.53
#